data_AF-A0A4R6IY59-F1
#
_entry.id   AF-A0A4R6IY59-F1
#
_cell.length_a   1.000
_cell.length_b   1.000
_cell.length_c   1.000
_cell.angle_alpha   90.00
_cell.angle_beta   90.00
_cell.angle_gamma   90.00
#
_symmetry.space_group_name_H-M   'P 1'
#
loop_
_entity.id
_entity.type
_entity.pdbx_description
1 polymer ?
#
loop_
_entity_poly.entity_id
_entity_poly.type
_entity_poly.pdbx_seq_one_letter_code
_entity_poly.pdbx_strand_id
1 'polypeptide(L)'
;MNHTTTDSTVARRLATRYRRLDDAMQAVYNDVLTHCDAIREQTEQRLGTTDEDTIVDDPTYHEALELFGLVFELKTRIQHDLRSLWMGDER
;
A
#
# COMPACT_ATOMS: atom_id res chain seq x y z
N MET A 1 -39.49 -9.93 -15.01
CA MET A 1 -38.86 -9.19 -13.90
C MET A 1 -37.77 -10.07 -13.28
N ASN A 2 -36.53 -10.05 -13.79
CA ASN A 2 -35.41 -10.87 -13.29
C ASN A 2 -34.04 -10.15 -13.35
N HIS A 3 -33.98 -8.86 -13.73
CA HIS A 3 -32.70 -8.17 -13.93
C HIS A 3 -32.07 -7.61 -12.64
N THR A 4 -32.86 -7.26 -11.63
CA THR A 4 -32.35 -6.57 -10.43
C THR A 4 -31.55 -7.46 -9.48
N THR A 5 -31.84 -8.77 -9.44
CA THR A 5 -31.24 -9.70 -8.47
C THR A 5 -29.83 -10.17 -8.89
N THR A 6 -29.59 -10.26 -10.20
CA THR A 6 -28.29 -10.68 -10.76
C THR A 6 -27.24 -9.58 -10.59
N ASP A 7 -27.61 -8.31 -10.81
CA ASP A 7 -26.73 -7.15 -10.59
C ASP A 7 -26.27 -7.03 -9.14
N SER A 8 -27.17 -7.26 -8.17
CA SER A 8 -26.85 -7.23 -6.74
C SER A 8 -25.82 -8.30 -6.34
N THR A 9 -25.88 -9.48 -6.96
CA THR A 9 -24.98 -10.60 -6.65
C THR A 9 -23.59 -10.41 -7.25
N VAL A 10 -23.52 -9.91 -8.49
CA VAL A 10 -22.26 -9.58 -9.17
C VAL A 10 -21.55 -8.43 -8.42
N ALA A 11 -22.28 -7.37 -8.09
CA ALA A 11 -21.74 -6.24 -7.31
C ALA A 11 -21.20 -6.69 -5.94
N ARG A 12 -21.91 -7.59 -5.23
CA ARG A 12 -21.45 -8.11 -3.93
C ARG A 12 -20.18 -8.95 -4.03
N ARG A 13 -20.05 -9.78 -5.08
CA ARG A 13 -18.83 -10.57 -5.34
C ARG A 13 -17.65 -9.67 -5.67
N LEU A 14 -17.87 -8.64 -6.48
CA LEU A 14 -16.85 -7.67 -6.85
C LEU A 14 -16.38 -6.88 -5.62
N ALA A 15 -17.30 -6.37 -4.82
CA ALA A 15 -16.98 -5.67 -3.56
C ALA A 15 -16.19 -6.55 -2.58
N THR A 16 -16.53 -7.84 -2.48
CA THR A 16 -15.78 -8.79 -1.62
C THR A 16 -14.35 -9.00 -2.13
N ARG A 17 -14.16 -9.12 -3.44
CA ARG A 17 -12.83 -9.27 -4.05
C ARG A 17 -11.98 -8.03 -3.81
N TYR A 18 -12.56 -6.85 -3.93
CA TYR A 18 -11.86 -5.59 -3.70
C TYR A 18 -11.49 -5.37 -2.24
N ARG A 19 -12.37 -5.74 -1.30
CA ARG A 19 -12.05 -5.69 0.13
C ARG A 19 -10.84 -6.57 0.47
N ARG A 20 -10.80 -7.80 -0.07
CA ARG A 20 -9.64 -8.69 0.09
C ARG A 20 -8.36 -8.14 -0.51
N LEU A 21 -8.45 -7.43 -1.63
CA LEU A 21 -7.29 -6.79 -2.25
C LEU A 21 -6.77 -5.63 -1.39
N ASP A 22 -7.65 -4.78 -0.87
CA ASP A 22 -7.29 -3.70 0.04
C ASP A 22 -6.63 -4.23 1.33
N ASP A 23 -7.23 -5.27 1.94
CA ASP A 23 -6.66 -5.94 3.12
C ASP A 23 -5.26 -6.51 2.84
N ALA A 24 -5.08 -7.18 1.71
CA ALA A 24 -3.79 -7.75 1.31
C ALA A 24 -2.75 -6.65 1.04
N MET A 25 -3.14 -5.55 0.41
CA MET A 25 -2.25 -4.42 0.18
C MET A 25 -1.88 -3.69 1.46
N GLN A 26 -2.81 -3.59 2.42
CA GLN A 26 -2.52 -3.02 3.73
C GLN A 26 -1.51 -3.89 4.50
N ALA A 27 -1.61 -5.21 4.40
CA ALA A 27 -0.63 -6.13 4.99
C ALA A 27 0.77 -5.92 4.40
N VAL A 28 0.90 -5.91 3.07
CA VAL A 28 2.18 -5.65 2.39
C VAL A 28 2.76 -4.28 2.77
N TYR A 29 1.92 -3.25 2.84
CA TYR A 29 2.35 -1.92 3.26
C TYR A 29 2.91 -1.91 4.69
N ASN A 30 2.25 -2.61 5.62
CA ASN A 30 2.73 -2.71 7.00
C ASN A 30 4.04 -3.50 7.12
N ASP A 31 4.20 -4.56 6.33
CA ASP A 31 5.43 -5.35 6.29
C ASP A 31 6.61 -4.49 5.80
N VAL A 32 6.38 -3.67 4.77
CA VAL A 32 7.39 -2.76 4.21
C VAL A 32 7.73 -1.65 5.18
N LEU A 33 6.76 -1.07 5.89
CA LEU A 33 7.03 -0.13 6.98
C LEU A 33 7.94 -0.74 8.05
N THR A 34 7.58 -1.94 8.52
CA THR A 34 8.38 -2.66 9.53
C THR A 34 9.81 -2.92 9.03
N HIS A 35 9.95 -3.25 7.75
CA HIS A 35 11.26 -3.43 7.12
C HIS A 35 12.07 -2.14 7.06
N CYS A 36 11.46 -1.02 6.67
CA CYS A 36 12.12 0.29 6.63
C CYS A 36 12.56 0.73 8.02
N ASP A 37 11.71 0.53 9.04
CA ASP A 37 12.04 0.84 10.43
C ASP A 37 13.24 0.01 10.93
N ALA A 38 13.27 -1.28 10.62
CA ALA A 38 14.41 -2.13 10.98
C ALA A 38 15.71 -1.70 10.30
N ILE A 39 15.66 -1.27 9.03
CA ILE A 39 16.84 -0.76 8.32
C ILE A 39 17.28 0.59 8.91
N ARG A 40 16.33 1.49 9.21
CA ARG A 40 16.62 2.77 9.86
C ARG A 40 17.38 2.55 11.16
N GLU A 41 16.86 1.69 12.05
CA GLU A 41 17.50 1.37 13.33
C GLU A 41 18.91 0.78 13.16
N GLN A 42 19.12 -0.10 12.19
CA GLN A 42 20.45 -0.65 11.90
C GLN A 42 21.42 0.41 11.38
N THR A 43 20.94 1.32 10.53
CA THR A 43 21.73 2.42 10.00
C THR A 43 22.07 3.44 11.08
N GLU A 44 21.12 3.79 11.96
CA GLU A 44 21.35 4.64 13.13
C GLU A 44 22.44 4.07 14.04
N GLN A 45 22.37 2.77 14.34
CA GLN A 45 23.37 2.09 15.16
C GLN A 45 24.75 2.06 14.50
N ARG A 46 24.80 1.81 13.19
CA ARG A 46 26.06 1.75 12.43
C ARG A 46 26.72 3.12 12.28
N LEU A 47 25.94 4.17 12.02
CA LEU A 47 26.43 5.53 11.85
C LEU A 47 26.65 6.25 13.18
N GLY A 48 26.02 5.78 14.27
CA GLY A 48 26.09 6.41 15.58
C GLY A 48 25.34 7.74 15.64
N THR A 49 24.32 7.91 14.81
CA THR A 49 23.52 9.14 14.72
C THR A 49 22.05 8.82 14.48
N THR A 50 21.16 9.71 14.92
CA THR A 50 19.72 9.72 14.60
C THR A 50 19.36 10.88 13.68
N ASP A 51 20.36 11.56 13.12
CA ASP A 51 20.16 12.66 12.18
C ASP A 51 19.60 12.15 10.86
N GLU A 52 18.36 12.52 10.55
CA GLU A 52 17.63 12.00 9.40
C GLU A 52 18.35 12.32 8.08
N ASP A 53 18.89 13.53 7.92
CA ASP A 53 19.63 13.94 6.71
C ASP A 53 20.83 13.02 6.45
N THR A 54 21.56 12.65 7.51
CA THR A 54 22.67 11.70 7.41
C THR A 54 22.20 10.26 7.13
N ILE A 55 21.06 9.86 7.67
CA ILE A 55 20.54 8.48 7.54
C ILE A 55 19.95 8.24 6.15
N VAL A 56 19.25 9.22 5.56
CA VAL A 56 18.67 9.09 4.20
C VAL A 56 19.71 9.00 3.09
N ASP A 57 20.92 9.52 3.34
CA ASP A 57 22.06 9.39 2.44
C ASP A 57 22.71 8.00 2.50
N ASP A 58 22.35 7.15 3.48
CA ASP A 58 22.84 5.79 3.54
C ASP A 58 22.22 4.93 2.41
N PRO A 59 23.02 4.25 1.58
CA PRO A 59 22.50 3.50 0.44
C PRO A 59 21.47 2.43 0.81
N THR A 60 21.64 1.77 1.96
CA THR A 60 20.72 0.69 2.39
C THR A 60 19.37 1.27 2.80
N TYR A 61 19.38 2.38 3.54
CA TYR A 61 18.14 3.03 3.93
C TYR A 61 17.47 3.73 2.75
N HIS A 62 18.24 4.29 1.82
CA HIS A 62 17.73 4.85 0.58
C HIS A 62 16.96 3.81 -0.26
N GLU A 63 17.51 2.62 -0.46
CA GLU A 63 16.83 1.53 -1.17
C GLU A 63 15.53 1.10 -0.46
N ALA A 64 15.53 1.10 0.88
CA ALA A 64 14.31 0.83 1.66
C ALA A 64 13.22 1.90 1.42
N LEU A 65 13.61 3.17 1.35
CA LEU A 65 12.70 4.27 1.04
C LEU A 65 12.16 4.20 -0.39
N GLU A 66 12.97 3.77 -1.37
CA GLU A 66 12.49 3.54 -2.74
C GLU A 66 11.42 2.43 -2.78
N LEU A 67 11.65 1.32 -2.07
CA LEU A 67 10.66 0.24 -1.94
C LEU A 67 9.38 0.74 -1.27
N PHE A 68 9.50 1.52 -0.19
CA PHE A 68 8.36 2.14 0.47
C PHE A 68 7.56 3.02 -0.50
N GLY A 69 8.23 3.89 -1.26
CA GLY A 69 7.61 4.76 -2.25
C GLY A 69 6.81 3.97 -3.28
N LEU A 70 7.40 2.91 -3.85
CA LEU A 70 6.74 2.04 -4.82
C LEU A 70 5.48 1.38 -4.24
N VAL A 71 5.56 0.86 -3.02
CA VAL A 71 4.44 0.19 -2.37
C VAL A 71 3.34 1.18 -1.98
N PHE A 72 3.71 2.37 -1.53
CA PHE A 72 2.78 3.46 -1.23
C PHE A 72 2.02 3.92 -2.47
N GLU A 73 2.70 4.11 -3.60
CA GLU A 73 2.09 4.45 -4.89
C GLU A 73 1.12 3.36 -5.35
N LEU A 74 1.53 2.09 -5.28
CA LEU A 74 0.69 0.96 -5.64
C LEU A 74 -0.57 0.89 -4.78
N LYS A 75 -0.44 1.02 -3.46
CA LYS A 75 -1.56 1.04 -2.53
C LYS A 75 -2.50 2.20 -2.85
N THR A 76 -1.97 3.40 -3.06
CA THR A 76 -2.76 4.60 -3.38
C THR A 76 -3.54 4.41 -4.68
N ARG A 77 -2.90 3.86 -5.72
CA ARG A 77 -3.54 3.56 -7.00
C ARG A 77 -4.66 2.54 -6.84
N ILE A 78 -4.41 1.44 -6.13
CA ILE A 78 -5.44 0.44 -5.85
C ILE A 78 -6.61 1.09 -5.11
N GLN A 79 -6.37 1.84 -4.04
CA GLN A 79 -7.45 2.48 -3.28
C GLN A 79 -8.24 3.49 -4.11
N HIS A 80 -7.58 4.24 -4.99
CA HIS A 80 -8.22 5.16 -5.93
C HIS A 80 -9.07 4.42 -6.97
N ASP A 81 -8.50 3.45 -7.67
CA ASP A 81 -9.17 2.68 -8.72
C ASP A 81 -10.34 1.87 -8.14
N LEU A 82 -10.17 1.28 -6.95
CA LEU A 82 -11.22 0.58 -6.22
C LEU A 82 -12.37 1.51 -5.85
N ARG A 83 -12.08 2.73 -5.38
CA ARG A 83 -13.09 3.71 -5.00
C ARG A 83 -13.86 4.21 -6.23
N SER A 84 -13.17 4.46 -7.34
CA SER A 84 -13.79 4.86 -8.61
C SER A 84 -14.73 3.78 -9.15
N LEU A 85 -14.27 2.51 -9.16
CA LEU A 85 -15.08 1.37 -9.62
C LEU A 85 -16.24 1.03 -8.68
N TRP A 86 -16.10 1.31 -7.38
CA TRP A 86 -17.17 1.06 -6.40
C TRP A 86 -18.25 2.16 -6.39
N MET A 87 -17.86 3.42 -6.61
CA MET A 87 -18.81 4.55 -6.66
C MET A 87 -19.54 4.67 -8.01
N GLY A 88 -19.19 3.84 -8.99
CA GLY A 88 -19.79 3.91 -10.33
C GLY A 88 -19.46 5.24 -11.02
N ASP A 89 -18.22 5.72 -10.86
CA ASP A 89 -17.76 6.91 -11.59
C ASP A 89 -17.48 6.49 -13.05
N GLU A 90 -18.56 6.28 -13.80
CA GLU A 90 -18.55 6.04 -15.24
C GLU A 90 -18.17 7.36 -15.93
N ARG A 91 -16.90 7.49 -16.29
CA ARG A 91 -16.48 8.45 -17.32
C ARG A 91 -16.78 7.92 -18.71
#